data_AF-A0A498DV51-F1
#
_entry.id   AF-A0A498DV51-F1
#
_cell.length_a   1.000
_cell.length_b   1.000
_cell.length_c   1.000
_cell.angle_alpha   90.00
_cell.angle_beta   90.00
_cell.angle_gamma   90.00
#
_symmetry.space_group_name_H-M   'P 1'
#
loop_
_entity.id
_entity.type
_entity.pdbx_description
1 polymer ?
#
loop_
_entity_poly.entity_id
_entity_poly.type
_entity_poly.pdbx_seq_one_letter_code
_entity_poly.pdbx_strand_id
1 'polypeptide(L)'
;MTETQVSPSRFDYRSARDVSALTHLFEGYLLEGFDRLGHVPSGVPFASWLNTALLYVDGEPAGFVSADRARYAIELIYVAPAYRRRGIARQLLDDLRATCPGRMHIKAPLSPACQALAERLNIPISIATPEEQTEGEQAVATLHDAMRQNCRHPRKGSPQRPCSRCYRVVLRRMATVMVTDTCTALQNADRLLGHSPAGRAS
;
A
#
# COMPACT_ATOMS: atom_id res chain seq x y z
N MET A 1 -21.16 14.57 18.06
CA MET A 1 -20.49 14.12 16.82
C MET A 1 -20.56 12.61 16.81
N THR A 2 -21.19 11.99 15.81
CA THR A 2 -21.26 10.53 15.68
C THR A 2 -19.87 10.00 15.38
N GLU A 3 -19.41 9.05 16.19
CA GLU A 3 -18.11 8.40 16.03
C GLU A 3 -18.11 7.59 14.73
N THR A 4 -17.15 7.84 13.84
CA THR A 4 -17.04 7.09 12.58
C THR A 4 -16.58 5.68 12.91
N GLN A 5 -17.45 4.68 12.79
CA GLN A 5 -17.08 3.30 13.03
C GLN A 5 -16.20 2.79 11.88
N VAL A 6 -14.95 2.43 12.21
CA VAL A 6 -14.01 1.81 11.28
C VAL A 6 -13.97 0.32 11.57
N SER A 7 -14.19 -0.49 10.55
CA SER A 7 -14.13 -1.95 10.66
C SER A 7 -12.92 -2.49 9.89
N PRO A 8 -11.79 -2.81 10.57
CA PRO A 8 -10.68 -3.48 9.92
C PRO A 8 -11.06 -4.93 9.60
N SER A 9 -10.74 -5.37 8.39
CA SER A 9 -10.88 -6.77 7.95
C SER A 9 -9.54 -7.26 7.44
N ARG A 10 -9.15 -8.48 7.82
CA ARG A 10 -7.98 -9.12 7.24
C ARG A 10 -8.19 -9.27 5.73
N PHE A 11 -7.19 -8.89 4.94
CA PHE A 11 -7.22 -9.06 3.49
C PHE A 11 -7.23 -10.56 3.14
N ASP A 12 -8.21 -10.97 2.35
CA ASP A 12 -8.29 -12.31 1.78
C ASP A 12 -7.98 -12.30 0.27
N TYR A 13 -6.83 -12.84 -0.10
CA TYR A 13 -6.37 -12.94 -1.49
C TYR A 13 -7.21 -13.91 -2.35
N ARG A 14 -8.17 -14.63 -1.76
CA ARG A 14 -9.16 -15.46 -2.46
C ARG A 14 -10.49 -14.73 -2.67
N SER A 15 -10.72 -13.63 -1.94
CA SER A 15 -11.91 -12.80 -2.07
C SER A 15 -11.75 -11.80 -3.22
N ALA A 16 -12.55 -11.96 -4.28
CA ALA A 16 -12.56 -11.03 -5.41
C ALA A 16 -12.89 -9.58 -4.98
N ARG A 17 -13.74 -9.43 -3.94
CA ARG A 17 -14.05 -8.12 -3.34
C ARG A 17 -12.81 -7.49 -2.73
N ASP A 18 -12.05 -8.24 -1.94
CA ASP A 18 -10.87 -7.72 -1.25
C ASP A 18 -9.77 -7.39 -2.25
N VAL A 19 -9.51 -8.28 -3.20
CA VAL A 19 -8.52 -8.07 -4.28
C VAL A 19 -8.86 -6.79 -5.06
N SER A 20 -10.13 -6.60 -5.41
CA SER A 20 -10.60 -5.39 -6.08
C SER A 20 -10.42 -4.14 -5.22
N ALA A 21 -10.83 -4.19 -3.95
CA ALA A 21 -10.70 -3.09 -3.01
C ALA A 21 -9.24 -2.67 -2.78
N LEU A 22 -8.35 -3.63 -2.52
CA LEU A 22 -6.92 -3.35 -2.33
C LEU A 22 -6.29 -2.77 -3.59
N THR A 23 -6.62 -3.32 -4.77
CA THR A 23 -6.14 -2.80 -6.06
C THR A 23 -6.54 -1.35 -6.25
N HIS A 24 -7.81 -1.02 -6.00
CA HIS A 24 -8.32 0.34 -6.15
C HIS A 24 -7.68 1.33 -5.16
N LEU A 25 -7.55 0.94 -3.89
CA LEU A 25 -6.92 1.78 -2.88
C LEU A 25 -5.42 1.98 -3.15
N PHE A 26 -4.73 0.94 -3.59
CA PHE A 26 -3.31 1.02 -3.93
C PHE A 26 -3.08 1.85 -5.19
N GLU A 27 -3.96 1.77 -6.20
CA GLU A 27 -3.96 2.72 -7.31
C GLU A 27 -4.06 4.16 -6.80
N GLY A 28 -5.02 4.43 -5.91
CA GLY A 28 -5.18 5.76 -5.30
C GLY A 28 -3.90 6.24 -4.60
N TYR A 29 -3.28 5.37 -3.81
CA TYR A 29 -1.98 5.63 -3.18
C TYR A 29 -0.90 6.03 -4.18
N LEU A 30 -0.73 5.23 -5.25
CA LEU A 30 0.29 5.46 -6.27
C LEU A 30 0.07 6.77 -7.01
N LEU A 31 -1.17 7.07 -7.40
CA LEU A 31 -1.53 8.29 -8.12
C LEU A 31 -1.34 9.53 -7.25
N GLU A 32 -1.78 9.51 -6.00
CA GLU A 32 -1.54 10.61 -5.06
C GLU A 32 -0.06 10.79 -4.73
N GLY A 33 0.68 9.70 -4.58
CA GLY A 33 2.12 9.74 -4.39
C GLY A 33 2.83 10.38 -5.57
N PHE A 34 2.46 10.00 -6.80
CA PHE A 34 2.99 10.61 -8.02
C PHE A 34 2.66 12.10 -8.13
N ASP A 35 1.43 12.50 -7.81
CA ASP A 35 1.05 13.92 -7.84
C ASP A 35 1.84 14.76 -6.85
N ARG A 36 2.28 14.17 -5.73
CA ARG A 36 3.10 14.84 -4.71
C ARG A 36 4.59 14.81 -5.02
N LEU A 37 5.11 13.67 -5.46
CA LEU A 37 6.56 13.40 -5.56
C LEU A 37 7.10 13.58 -6.98
N GLY A 38 6.24 13.51 -8.00
CA GLY A 38 6.64 13.46 -9.41
C GLY A 38 7.21 12.13 -9.88
N HIS A 39 7.22 11.11 -9.02
CA HIS A 39 7.61 9.73 -9.30
C HIS A 39 6.78 8.75 -8.47
N VAL A 40 6.93 7.44 -8.74
CA VAL A 40 6.25 6.38 -8.00
C VAL A 40 6.62 6.43 -6.50
N PRO A 41 5.66 6.39 -5.58
CA PRO A 41 5.96 6.30 -4.15
C PRO A 41 6.38 4.87 -3.78
N SER A 42 7.19 4.72 -2.73
CA SER A 42 7.65 3.42 -2.22
C SER A 42 6.57 2.66 -1.44
N GLY A 43 6.83 1.40 -1.11
CA GLY A 43 5.99 0.62 -0.20
C GLY A 43 5.14 -0.44 -0.90
N VAL A 44 4.95 -1.55 -0.20
CA VAL A 44 4.28 -2.74 -0.73
C VAL A 44 2.90 -2.91 -0.07
N PRO A 45 1.81 -2.98 -0.84
CA PRO A 45 0.46 -3.10 -0.28
C PRO A 45 0.16 -4.50 0.23
N PHE A 46 0.82 -5.52 -0.32
CA PHE A 46 0.59 -6.92 -0.03
C PHE A 46 1.77 -7.79 -0.48
N ALA A 47 2.14 -8.74 0.36
CA ALA A 47 3.12 -9.79 0.09
C ALA A 47 2.92 -10.94 1.10
N SER A 48 3.51 -12.11 0.83
CA SER A 48 3.35 -13.30 1.69
C SER A 48 3.86 -13.10 3.13
N TRP A 49 4.84 -12.20 3.32
CA TRP A 49 5.40 -11.84 4.62
C TRP A 49 4.70 -10.65 5.29
N LEU A 50 3.70 -10.05 4.64
CA LEU A 50 2.96 -8.90 5.16
C LEU A 50 1.58 -9.31 5.67
N ASN A 51 1.24 -8.85 6.87
CA ASN A 51 -0.13 -8.80 7.33
C ASN A 51 -0.83 -7.59 6.72
N THR A 52 -1.75 -7.82 5.79
CA THR A 52 -2.52 -6.76 5.16
C THR A 52 -3.95 -6.76 5.68
N ALA A 53 -4.48 -5.58 5.98
CA ALA A 53 -5.87 -5.37 6.39
C ALA A 53 -6.50 -4.24 5.57
N LEU A 54 -7.75 -4.43 5.20
CA LEU A 54 -8.62 -3.42 4.59
C LEU A 54 -9.42 -2.71 5.67
N LEU A 55 -9.60 -1.40 5.52
CA LEU A 55 -10.40 -0.56 6.41
C LEU A 55 -11.70 -0.23 5.72
N TYR A 56 -12.83 -0.56 6.36
CA TYR A 56 -14.16 -0.25 5.84
C TYR A 56 -14.85 0.82 6.69
N VAL A 57 -15.55 1.74 6.04
CA VAL A 57 -16.45 2.73 6.66
C VAL A 57 -17.79 2.60 5.95
N ASP A 58 -18.85 2.31 6.70
CA ASP A 58 -20.21 2.10 6.14
C ASP A 58 -20.27 1.04 5.02
N GLY A 59 -19.42 0.01 5.10
CA GLY A 59 -19.32 -1.07 4.11
C GLY A 59 -18.43 -0.77 2.90
N GLU A 60 -17.98 0.48 2.74
CA GLU A 60 -17.14 0.93 1.64
C GLU A 60 -15.65 0.90 2.01
N PRO A 61 -14.75 0.52 1.07
CA PRO A 61 -13.32 0.50 1.32
C PRO A 61 -12.79 1.93 1.51
N ALA A 62 -12.32 2.23 2.71
CA ALA A 62 -11.84 3.54 3.12
C ALA A 62 -10.30 3.65 3.16
N GLY A 63 -9.60 2.51 3.23
CA GLY A 63 -8.16 2.48 3.34
C GLY A 63 -7.60 1.08 3.51
N PHE A 64 -6.30 0.96 3.66
CA PHE A 64 -5.62 -0.29 3.99
C PHE A 64 -4.35 -0.03 4.79
N VAL A 65 -3.86 -1.09 5.41
CA VAL A 65 -2.55 -1.14 6.05
C VAL A 65 -1.87 -2.46 5.71
N SER A 66 -0.58 -2.41 5.42
CA SER A 66 0.30 -3.58 5.36
C SER A 66 1.37 -3.45 6.44
N ALA A 67 1.59 -4.55 7.16
CA ALA A 67 2.52 -4.61 8.27
C ALA A 67 3.43 -5.85 8.17
N ASP A 68 4.72 -5.64 8.31
CA ASP A 68 5.73 -6.68 8.46
C ASP A 68 5.70 -7.19 9.91
N ARG A 69 5.23 -8.42 10.09
CA ARG A 69 5.12 -9.03 11.42
C ARG A 69 6.47 -9.35 12.04
N ALA A 70 7.44 -9.76 11.22
CA ALA A 70 8.75 -10.18 11.71
C ALA A 70 9.53 -8.98 12.24
N ARG A 71 9.36 -7.82 11.60
CA ARG A 71 10.00 -6.57 12.00
C ARG A 71 9.15 -5.71 12.93
N TYR A 72 7.88 -6.04 13.18
CA TYR A 72 6.92 -5.16 13.87
C TYR A 72 6.80 -3.77 13.21
N ALA A 73 6.79 -3.75 11.88
CA ALA A 73 6.89 -2.52 11.10
C ALA A 73 5.63 -2.30 10.25
N ILE A 74 5.06 -1.10 10.27
CA ILE A 74 4.10 -0.68 9.26
C ILE A 74 4.86 -0.42 7.96
N GLU A 75 4.57 -1.21 6.94
CA GLU A 75 5.13 -1.09 5.60
C GLU A 75 4.43 0.03 4.84
N LEU A 76 3.10 0.00 4.83
CA LEU A 76 2.29 1.00 4.14
C LEU A 76 0.97 1.22 4.85
N ILE A 77 0.55 2.48 4.98
CA ILE A 77 -0.79 2.86 5.43
C ILE A 77 -1.36 3.90 4.48
N TYR A 78 -2.58 3.67 4.03
CA TYR A 78 -3.28 4.59 3.14
C TYR A 78 -4.74 4.71 3.55
N VAL A 79 -5.21 5.95 3.65
CA VAL A 79 -6.64 6.29 3.83
C VAL A 79 -7.04 7.14 2.63
N ALA A 80 -8.08 6.71 1.92
CA ALA A 80 -8.58 7.40 0.75
C ALA A 80 -9.05 8.83 1.11
N PRO A 81 -8.87 9.83 0.23
CA PRO A 81 -9.11 11.24 0.55
C PRO A 81 -10.47 11.55 1.18
N ALA A 82 -11.54 10.89 0.71
CA ALA A 82 -12.90 11.06 1.20
C ALA A 82 -13.08 10.71 2.69
N TYR A 83 -12.19 9.89 3.24
CA TYR A 83 -12.27 9.39 4.62
C TYR A 83 -11.20 9.99 5.55
N ARG A 84 -10.32 10.87 5.04
CA ARG A 84 -9.29 11.52 5.86
C ARG A 84 -9.89 12.51 6.85
N ARG A 85 -9.09 12.87 7.86
CA ARG A 85 -9.46 13.79 8.96
C ARG A 85 -10.61 13.29 9.85
N ARG A 86 -10.92 11.99 9.81
CA ARG A 86 -11.92 11.33 10.67
C ARG A 86 -11.29 10.47 11.79
N GLY A 87 -9.97 10.60 12.01
CA GLY A 87 -9.26 9.80 13.03
C GLY A 87 -8.91 8.37 12.64
N ILE A 88 -9.33 7.88 11.47
CA ILE A 88 -9.14 6.48 11.02
C ILE A 88 -7.70 5.98 11.18
N ALA A 89 -6.72 6.68 10.61
CA ALA A 89 -5.32 6.25 10.68
C ALA A 89 -4.77 6.28 12.12
N ARG A 90 -5.25 7.22 12.94
CA ARG A 90 -4.88 7.28 14.36
C ARG A 90 -5.42 6.07 15.11
N GLN A 91 -6.72 5.82 14.99
CA GLN A 91 -7.40 4.70 15.66
C GLN A 91 -6.72 3.38 15.29
N LEU A 92 -6.51 3.13 13.99
CA LEU A 92 -5.82 1.94 13.51
C LEU A 92 -4.41 1.78 14.12
N LEU A 93 -3.61 2.85 14.15
CA LEU A 93 -2.25 2.77 14.71
C LEU A 93 -2.26 2.56 16.22
N ASP A 94 -3.21 3.16 16.94
CA ASP A 94 -3.39 2.92 18.38
C ASP A 94 -3.79 1.46 18.65
N ASP A 95 -4.73 0.91 17.89
CA ASP A 95 -5.18 -0.49 18.01
C ASP A 95 -4.07 -1.49 17.67
N LEU A 96 -3.33 -1.25 16.58
CA LEU A 96 -2.18 -2.08 16.20
C LEU A 96 -1.09 -2.00 17.26
N ARG A 97 -0.80 -0.83 17.81
CA ARG A 97 0.19 -0.66 18.88
C ARG A 97 -0.21 -1.40 20.15
N ALA A 98 -1.49 -1.35 20.53
CA ALA A 98 -2.00 -2.02 21.73
C ALA A 98 -1.95 -3.55 21.63
N THR A 99 -2.01 -4.09 20.41
CA THR A 99 -2.01 -5.55 20.15
C THR A 99 -0.68 -6.08 19.63
N CYS A 100 0.29 -5.20 19.33
CA CYS A 100 1.61 -5.60 18.85
C CYS A 100 2.42 -6.22 20.00
N PRO A 101 2.99 -7.43 19.83
CA PRO A 101 3.79 -8.06 20.88
C PRO A 101 5.17 -7.39 21.06
N GLY A 102 5.58 -6.50 20.16
CA GLY A 102 6.85 -5.78 20.20
C GLY A 102 6.68 -4.28 20.01
N ARG A 103 7.79 -3.54 20.04
CA ARG A 103 7.77 -2.10 19.77
C ARG A 103 7.52 -1.86 18.28
N MET A 104 6.27 -1.53 17.96
CA MET A 104 5.86 -1.17 16.61
C MET A 104 6.62 0.07 16.12
N HIS A 105 6.97 0.10 14.83
CA HIS A 105 7.54 1.26 14.15
C HIS A 105 6.94 1.43 12.74
N ILE A 106 7.20 2.55 12.08
CA ILE A 106 6.75 2.80 10.69
C ILE A 106 7.99 2.95 9.80
N LYS A 107 7.98 2.31 8.63
CA LYS A 107 9.08 2.44 7.67
C LYS A 107 9.03 3.78 6.94
N ALA A 108 10.18 4.42 6.80
CA ALA A 108 10.40 5.56 5.94
C ALA A 108 10.53 5.13 4.45
N PRO A 109 10.34 6.03 3.48
CA PRO A 109 9.98 7.45 3.62
C PRO A 109 8.50 7.68 3.97
N LEU A 110 8.24 8.73 4.77
CA LEU A 110 6.89 9.13 5.16
C LEU A 110 6.43 10.40 4.45
N SER A 111 5.14 10.48 4.16
CA SER A 111 4.53 11.78 3.85
C SER A 111 4.54 12.69 5.09
N PRO A 112 4.54 14.03 4.94
CA PRO A 112 4.50 14.95 6.08
C PRO A 112 3.34 14.68 7.05
N ALA A 113 2.18 14.29 6.52
CA ALA A 113 1.02 13.94 7.36
C ALA A 113 1.23 12.66 8.16
N CYS A 114 1.91 11.66 7.59
CA CYS A 114 2.24 10.42 8.30
C CYS A 114 3.35 10.66 9.34
N GLN A 115 4.37 11.46 9.01
CA GLN A 115 5.41 11.91 9.94
C GLN A 115 4.80 12.57 11.18
N ALA A 116 3.96 13.58 10.98
CA ALA A 116 3.30 14.29 12.08
C ALA A 116 2.33 13.40 12.89
N LEU A 117 1.78 12.32 12.28
CA LEU A 117 0.98 11.34 13.02
C LEU A 117 1.86 10.42 13.86
N ALA A 118 2.96 9.91 13.31
CA ALA A 118 3.93 9.07 14.01
C ALA A 118 4.50 9.78 15.24
N GLU A 119 4.89 11.05 15.08
CA GLU A 119 5.40 11.89 16.17
C GLU A 119 4.36 12.08 17.28
N ARG A 120 3.12 12.42 16.94
CA ARG A 120 2.03 12.59 17.93
C ARG A 120 1.71 11.31 18.69
N LEU A 121 1.89 10.15 18.07
CA LEU A 121 1.65 8.85 18.69
C LEU A 121 2.90 8.25 19.34
N ASN A 122 4.05 8.94 19.27
CA ASN A 122 5.35 8.46 19.71
C ASN A 122 5.70 7.08 19.13
N ILE A 123 5.42 6.89 17.83
CA ILE A 123 5.78 5.68 17.09
C ILE A 123 7.14 5.91 16.42
N PRO A 124 8.17 5.08 16.69
CA PRO A 124 9.46 5.19 16.03
C PRO A 124 9.36 5.06 14.52
N ILE A 125 10.30 5.70 13.83
CA ILE A 125 10.44 5.61 12.38
C ILE A 125 11.72 4.86 12.08
N SER A 126 11.61 3.80 11.28
CA SER A 126 12.76 3.06 10.77
C SER A 126 13.18 3.63 9.43
N ILE A 127 14.43 4.07 9.33
CA ILE A 127 15.02 4.57 8.10
C ILE A 127 15.52 3.37 7.29
N ALA A 128 15.16 3.32 6.01
CA ALA A 128 15.62 2.29 5.09
C ALA A 128 17.15 2.22 5.07
N THR A 129 17.70 1.01 5.00
CA THR A 129 19.16 0.84 4.88
C THR A 129 19.67 1.43 3.55
N PRO A 130 20.97 1.75 3.42
CA PRO A 130 21.52 2.22 2.15
C PRO A 130 21.25 1.26 0.99
N GLU A 131 21.23 -0.05 1.24
CA GLU A 131 20.88 -1.05 0.23
C GLU A 131 19.39 -0.93 -0.19
N GLU A 132 18.47 -0.88 0.78
CA GLU A 132 17.03 -0.71 0.52
C GLU A 132 16.74 0.60 -0.24
N GLN A 133 17.49 1.68 0.06
CA GLN A 133 17.39 2.94 -0.68
C GLN A 133 17.89 2.80 -2.12
N THR A 134 19.04 2.17 -2.32
CA THR A 134 19.64 1.96 -3.65
C THR A 134 18.72 1.11 -4.53
N GLU A 135 18.16 0.01 -3.98
CA GLU A 135 17.19 -0.82 -4.68
C GLU A 135 15.93 -0.03 -5.08
N GLY A 136 15.42 0.80 -4.16
CA GLY A 136 14.30 1.68 -4.43
C GLY A 136 14.59 2.69 -5.55
N GLU A 137 15.74 3.34 -5.53
CA GLU A 137 16.17 4.28 -6.57
C GLU A 137 16.34 3.60 -7.93
N GLN A 138 16.93 2.41 -7.97
CA GLN A 138 17.08 1.62 -9.19
C GLN A 138 15.73 1.20 -9.77
N ALA A 139 14.77 0.80 -8.93
CA ALA A 139 13.42 0.47 -9.36
C ALA A 139 12.70 1.68 -9.97
N VAL A 140 12.81 2.85 -9.32
CA VAL A 140 12.25 4.12 -9.84
C VAL A 140 12.89 4.50 -11.18
N ALA A 141 14.21 4.40 -11.28
CA ALA A 141 14.94 4.71 -12.52
C ALA A 141 14.54 3.77 -13.66
N THR A 142 14.44 2.46 -13.39
CA THR A 142 14.00 1.45 -14.37
C THR A 142 12.59 1.74 -14.87
N LEU A 143 11.66 2.07 -13.96
CA LEU A 143 10.30 2.45 -14.32
C LEU A 143 10.28 3.72 -15.19
N HIS A 144 11.08 4.72 -14.83
CA HIS A 144 11.21 5.97 -15.60
C HIS A 144 11.73 5.72 -17.01
N ASP A 145 12.75 4.89 -17.16
CA ASP A 145 13.34 4.61 -18.47
C ASP A 145 12.40 3.79 -19.36
N ALA A 146 11.78 2.73 -18.82
CA ALA A 146 10.77 1.96 -19.52
C ALA A 146 9.63 2.85 -20.02
N MET A 147 9.21 3.81 -19.20
CA MET A 147 8.21 4.79 -19.59
C MET A 147 8.67 5.75 -20.68
N ARG A 148 9.90 6.27 -20.60
CA ARG A 148 10.44 7.20 -21.59
C ARG A 148 10.56 6.55 -22.96
N GLN A 149 10.90 5.27 -23.01
CA GLN A 149 11.02 4.49 -24.25
C GLN A 149 9.65 4.24 -24.92
N ASN A 150 8.58 4.14 -24.13
CA ASN A 150 7.24 3.78 -24.64
C ASN A 150 6.28 4.97 -24.82
N CYS A 151 6.61 6.16 -24.30
CA CYS A 151 5.75 7.34 -24.39
C CYS A 151 5.78 7.98 -25.79
N ARG A 152 4.63 8.01 -26.46
CA ARG A 152 4.45 8.65 -27.78
C ARG A 152 3.90 10.09 -27.74
N HIS A 153 3.66 10.63 -26.54
CA HIS A 153 3.09 11.97 -26.40
C HIS A 153 4.17 13.06 -26.50
N PRO A 154 3.84 14.24 -27.05
CA PRO A 154 4.74 15.39 -27.06
C PRO A 154 5.10 15.78 -25.62
N ARG A 155 6.40 15.80 -25.31
CA ARG A 155 6.90 16.10 -23.98
C ARG A 155 6.83 17.62 -23.77
N LYS A 156 5.90 18.09 -22.94
CA LYS A 156 5.90 19.47 -22.42
C LYS A 156 6.71 19.51 -21.13
N GLY A 157 7.75 20.36 -21.07
CA GLY A 157 8.61 20.52 -19.91
C GLY A 157 9.95 19.77 -20.02
N SER A 158 10.58 19.49 -18.87
CA SER A 158 11.91 18.86 -18.83
C SER A 158 11.90 17.51 -19.56
N PRO A 159 12.84 17.26 -20.50
CA PRO A 159 12.99 15.97 -21.19
C PRO A 159 13.23 14.79 -20.24
N GLN A 160 13.64 15.08 -19.00
CA GLN A 160 13.88 14.10 -17.94
C GLN A 160 12.61 13.68 -17.22
N ARG A 161 11.50 14.44 -17.32
CA ARG A 161 10.24 14.09 -16.67
C ARG A 161 9.35 13.26 -17.61
N PRO A 162 8.86 12.10 -17.15
CA PRO A 162 7.92 11.31 -17.93
C PRO A 162 6.58 12.02 -18.14
N CYS A 163 5.88 11.70 -19.22
CA CYS A 163 4.54 12.23 -19.49
C CYS A 163 3.57 11.79 -18.39
N SER A 164 2.97 12.77 -17.68
CA SER A 164 2.00 12.51 -16.59
C SER A 164 0.87 11.58 -17.01
N ARG A 165 0.33 11.74 -18.23
CA ARG A 165 -0.73 10.86 -18.77
C ARG A 165 -0.27 9.40 -18.84
N CYS A 166 0.90 9.13 -19.42
CA CYS A 166 1.45 7.78 -19.50
C CYS A 166 1.81 7.24 -18.12
N TYR A 167 2.34 8.08 -17.22
CA TYR A 167 2.72 7.66 -15.87
C TYR A 167 1.53 7.12 -15.11
N ARG A 168 0.43 7.87 -15.12
CA ARG A 168 -0.81 7.44 -14.49
C ARG A 168 -1.31 6.12 -15.06
N VAL A 169 -1.28 5.91 -16.38
CA VAL A 169 -1.66 4.62 -16.99
C VAL A 169 -0.79 3.48 -16.46
N VAL A 170 0.52 3.67 -16.39
CA VAL A 170 1.45 2.67 -15.87
C VAL A 170 1.20 2.38 -14.40
N LEU A 171 0.98 3.40 -13.56
CA LEU A 171 0.69 3.22 -12.14
C LEU A 171 -0.60 2.43 -11.88
N ARG A 172 -1.65 2.67 -12.67
CA ARG A 172 -2.88 1.86 -12.60
C ARG A 172 -2.60 0.39 -12.89
N ARG A 173 -1.89 0.14 -14.00
CA ARG A 173 -1.50 -1.22 -14.37
C ARG A 173 -0.61 -1.86 -13.31
N MET A 174 0.32 -1.10 -12.73
CA MET A 174 1.20 -1.56 -11.67
C MET A 174 0.39 -1.97 -10.44
N ALA A 175 -0.61 -1.18 -10.03
CA ALA A 175 -1.49 -1.54 -8.92
C ALA A 175 -2.17 -2.88 -9.15
N THR A 176 -2.74 -3.07 -10.35
CA THR A 176 -3.38 -4.34 -10.73
C THR A 176 -2.39 -5.48 -10.68
N VAL A 177 -1.29 -5.40 -11.44
CA VAL A 177 -0.28 -6.46 -11.56
C VAL A 177 0.29 -6.86 -10.20
N MET A 178 0.71 -5.87 -9.37
CA MET A 178 1.30 -6.17 -8.07
C MET A 178 0.34 -6.91 -7.14
N VAL A 179 -0.95 -6.54 -7.13
CA VAL A 179 -1.93 -7.21 -6.27
C VAL A 179 -2.33 -8.55 -6.87
N THR A 180 -2.71 -8.60 -8.15
CA THR A 180 -3.25 -9.81 -8.78
C THR A 180 -2.20 -10.90 -8.89
N ASP A 181 -0.98 -10.60 -9.33
CA ASP A 181 0.05 -11.61 -9.54
C ASP A 181 0.50 -12.22 -8.22
N THR A 182 0.61 -11.40 -7.17
CA THR A 182 0.89 -11.88 -5.81
C THR A 182 -0.23 -12.78 -5.29
N CYS A 183 -1.50 -12.41 -5.52
CA CYS A 183 -2.64 -13.26 -5.15
C CYS A 183 -2.62 -14.58 -5.92
N THR A 184 -2.37 -14.55 -7.24
CA THR A 184 -2.27 -15.77 -8.06
C THR A 184 -1.12 -16.67 -7.61
N ALA A 185 0.05 -16.10 -7.30
CA ALA A 185 1.19 -16.85 -6.80
C ALA A 185 0.86 -17.58 -5.48
N LEU A 186 0.19 -16.89 -4.56
CA LEU A 186 -0.25 -17.48 -3.29
C LEU A 186 -1.32 -18.56 -3.46
N GLN A 187 -2.31 -18.33 -4.32
CA GLN A 187 -3.32 -19.35 -4.63
C GLN A 187 -2.70 -20.61 -5.26
N ASN A 188 -1.70 -20.43 -6.13
CA ASN A 188 -0.97 -21.56 -6.71
C ASN A 188 -0.14 -22.30 -5.65
N ALA A 189 0.52 -21.58 -4.74
CA ALA A 189 1.25 -22.18 -3.62
C ALA A 189 0.33 -23.00 -2.70
N ASP A 190 -0.86 -22.50 -2.36
CA ASP A 190 -1.84 -23.22 -1.54
C ASP A 190 -2.27 -24.55 -2.18
N ARG A 191 -2.51 -24.53 -3.50
CA ARG A 191 -2.89 -25.72 -4.27
C ARG A 191 -1.79 -26.77 -4.23
N LEU A 192 -0.53 -26.35 -4.39
CA LEU A 192 0.63 -27.25 -4.32
C LEU A 192 0.83 -27.84 -2.92
N LEU A 193 0.54 -27.06 -1.89
CA LEU A 193 0.67 -27.48 -0.49
C LEU A 193 -0.55 -28.26 0.03
N GLY A 194 -1.51 -28.62 -0.83
CA GLY A 194 -2.69 -29.42 -0.45
C GLY A 194 -3.62 -28.74 0.55
N HIS A 195 -3.54 -27.40 0.68
CA HIS A 195 -4.48 -26.63 1.50
C HIS A 195 -5.79 -26.51 0.73
N SER A 196 -6.58 -27.59 0.72
CA SER A 196 -7.96 -27.57 0.26
C SER A 196 -8.71 -26.48 1.03
N PRO A 197 -9.56 -25.65 0.39
CA PRO A 197 -10.37 -24.69 1.10
C PRO A 197 -11.22 -25.47 2.10
N ALA A 198 -10.98 -25.23 3.39
CA ALA A 198 -11.74 -25.84 4.46
C ALA A 198 -13.23 -25.67 4.15
N GLY A 199 -13.96 -26.79 4.24
CA GLY A 199 -15.29 -26.97 3.71
C GLY A 199 -16.24 -25.83 4.04
N ARG A 200 -17.07 -25.47 3.06
CA ARG A 200 -18.37 -24.88 3.35
C ARG A 200 -19.13 -25.90 4.19
N ALA A 201 -19.29 -25.61 5.48
CA ALA A 201 -20.32 -26.25 6.27
C ALA A 201 -21.67 -25.83 5.66
N SER A 202 -22.34 -26.80 5.07
CA SER A 202 -23.76 -26.77 4.72
C SER A 202 -24.61 -26.74 5.98
#